data_AF-A0A7M7H2C8-F1
#
_entry.id   AF-A0A7M7H2C8-F1
#
_cell.length_a   1.000
_cell.length_b   1.000
_cell.length_c   1.000
_cell.angle_alpha   90.00
_cell.angle_beta   90.00
_cell.angle_gamma   90.00
#
_symmetry.space_group_name_H-M   'P 1'
#
loop_
_entity.id
_entity.type
_entity.pdbx_description
1 polymer ?
#
loop_
_entity_poly.entity_id
_entity_poly.type
_entity_poly.pdbx_seq_one_letter_code
_entity_poly.pdbx_strand_id
1 'polypeptide(L)'
;MATDKVHLRHCILYEFQQGRNATEACDFDLSNKPRSGRPSLIDDDVVKAMLEQDLFLTTSEIAERLNSAQQIISDHIRKIGLVWKYSKWVPHELNQKNLDNRVVICTSLLVRNKIEPFLNRMITGDENMENGLHTTTL
;
A
#
# COMPACT_ATOMS: atom_id res chain seq x y z
N MET A 1 -15.63 -25.57 -15.22
CA MET A 1 -15.46 -24.72 -16.44
C MET A 1 -15.71 -25.52 -17.71
N ALA A 2 -16.92 -26.07 -17.86
CA ALA A 2 -17.36 -26.77 -19.07
C ALA A 2 -18.65 -26.17 -19.64
N THR A 3 -19.31 -25.30 -18.87
CA THR A 3 -20.66 -24.79 -19.13
C THR A 3 -20.71 -23.78 -20.27
N ASP A 4 -19.71 -22.92 -20.46
CA ASP A 4 -19.77 -21.86 -21.49
C ASP A 4 -19.62 -22.39 -22.93
N LYS A 5 -18.77 -23.40 -23.15
CA LYS A 5 -18.61 -24.04 -24.47
C LYS A 5 -19.81 -24.93 -24.82
N VAL A 6 -20.40 -25.56 -23.80
CA VAL A 6 -21.64 -26.34 -23.95
C VAL A 6 -22.82 -25.40 -24.22
N HIS A 7 -22.87 -24.23 -23.58
CA HIS A 7 -23.89 -23.21 -23.82
C HIS A 7 -23.86 -22.68 -25.24
N LEU A 8 -22.69 -22.29 -25.76
CA LEU A 8 -22.60 -21.80 -27.15
C LEU A 8 -23.02 -22.87 -28.16
N ARG A 9 -22.55 -24.11 -27.98
CA ARG A 9 -22.94 -25.23 -28.85
C ARG A 9 -24.43 -25.53 -28.77
N HIS A 10 -25.02 -25.48 -27.57
CA HIS A 10 -26.44 -25.74 -27.36
C HIS A 10 -27.31 -24.62 -27.95
N CYS A 11 -26.93 -23.35 -27.77
CA CYS A 11 -27.62 -22.20 -28.38
C CYS A 11 -27.57 -22.26 -29.90
N ILE A 12 -26.40 -22.54 -30.50
CA ILE A 12 -26.28 -22.66 -31.97
C ILE A 12 -27.14 -23.83 -32.50
N LEU A 13 -27.17 -24.96 -31.78
CA LEU A 13 -27.98 -26.12 -32.17
C LEU A 13 -29.48 -25.85 -32.08
N TYR A 14 -29.93 -25.17 -31.03
CA TYR A 14 -31.33 -24.77 -30.84
C TYR A 14 -31.79 -23.85 -31.96
N GLU A 15 -31.00 -22.85 -32.33
CA GLU A 15 -31.33 -21.91 -33.41
C GLU A 15 -31.39 -22.58 -34.79
N PHE A 16 -30.46 -23.50 -35.06
CA PHE A 16 -30.46 -24.32 -36.26
C PHE A 16 -31.70 -25.23 -36.34
N GLN A 17 -32.14 -25.80 -35.22
CA GLN A 17 -33.34 -26.63 -35.14
C GLN A 17 -34.64 -25.84 -35.38
N GLN A 18 -34.65 -24.54 -35.07
CA GLN A 18 -35.77 -23.64 -35.38
C GLN A 18 -35.76 -23.14 -36.84
N GLY A 19 -34.82 -23.59 -37.67
CA GLY A 19 -34.76 -23.27 -39.11
C GLY A 19 -34.22 -21.88 -39.44
N ARG A 20 -33.62 -21.18 -38.46
CA ARG A 20 -33.05 -19.83 -38.64
C ARG A 20 -31.65 -19.93 -39.27
N ASN A 21 -31.38 -19.08 -40.27
CA ASN A 21 -30.07 -19.01 -40.93
C ASN A 21 -29.09 -18.14 -40.12
N ALA A 22 -27.77 -18.34 -40.32
CA ALA A 22 -26.73 -17.67 -39.52
C ALA A 22 -26.78 -16.13 -39.57
N THR A 23 -27.37 -15.57 -40.63
CA THR A 23 -27.54 -14.12 -40.82
C THR A 23 -28.66 -13.51 -39.97
N GLU A 24 -29.68 -14.28 -39.60
CA GLU A 24 -30.80 -13.82 -38.75
C GLU A 24 -30.55 -14.06 -37.24
N ALA A 25 -29.67 -15.00 -36.89
CA ALA A 25 -29.35 -15.36 -35.51
C ALA A 25 -28.23 -14.50 -34.89
N CYS A 26 -27.71 -13.50 -35.59
CA CYS A 26 -26.50 -12.76 -35.20
C CYS A 26 -26.77 -11.49 -34.34
N ASP A 27 -27.88 -11.44 -33.61
CA ASP A 27 -28.24 -10.33 -32.71
C ASP A 27 -28.07 -10.67 -31.21
N PHE A 28 -27.26 -11.69 -30.91
CA PHE A 28 -26.90 -12.00 -29.52
C PHE A 28 -25.64 -11.23 -29.14
N ASP A 29 -25.74 -10.38 -28.12
CA ASP A 29 -24.59 -9.78 -27.46
C ASP A 29 -23.74 -10.89 -26.79
N LEU A 30 -22.71 -11.32 -27.49
CA LEU A 30 -21.71 -12.29 -27.03
C LEU A 30 -20.61 -11.63 -26.18
N SER A 31 -20.79 -10.38 -25.74
CA SER A 31 -19.84 -9.73 -24.85
C SER A 31 -19.70 -10.54 -23.55
N ASN A 32 -18.46 -10.88 -23.20
CA ASN A 32 -18.18 -11.53 -21.94
C ASN A 32 -18.43 -10.52 -20.82
N LYS A 33 -19.55 -10.69 -20.11
CA LYS A 33 -19.76 -9.99 -18.84
C LYS A 33 -18.67 -10.38 -17.85
N PRO A 34 -18.23 -9.47 -16.95
CA PRO A 34 -17.25 -9.80 -15.94
C PRO A 34 -17.74 -11.02 -15.15
N ARG A 35 -16.96 -12.10 -15.19
CA ARG A 35 -17.27 -13.29 -14.40
C ARG A 35 -17.10 -12.93 -12.93
N SER A 36 -18.01 -13.40 -12.08
CA SER A 36 -18.00 -13.17 -10.63
C SER A 36 -16.74 -13.69 -9.92
N GLY A 37 -15.88 -14.44 -10.62
CA GLY A 37 -14.64 -14.99 -10.07
C GLY A 37 -14.90 -15.97 -8.93
N ARG A 38 -13.82 -16.43 -8.31
CA ARG A 38 -13.89 -17.12 -7.01
C ARG A 38 -13.88 -16.03 -5.93
N PRO A 39 -14.80 -16.04 -4.95
CA PRO A 39 -14.74 -15.13 -3.82
C PRO A 39 -13.39 -15.30 -3.11
N SER A 40 -12.70 -14.21 -2.78
CA SER A 40 -11.53 -14.31 -1.89
C SER A 40 -12.03 -14.69 -0.50
N LEU A 41 -11.34 -15.63 0.14
CA LEU A 41 -11.68 -16.05 1.50
C LEU A 41 -11.33 -14.95 2.52
N ILE A 42 -10.35 -14.11 2.18
CA ILE A 42 -9.85 -13.03 3.03
C ILE A 42 -10.39 -11.71 2.47
N ASP A 43 -10.85 -10.86 3.39
CA ASP A 43 -11.25 -9.50 3.12
C ASP A 43 -10.02 -8.57 3.16
N ASP A 44 -9.89 -7.70 2.15
CA ASP A 44 -8.83 -6.70 2.04
C ASP A 44 -8.88 -5.73 3.23
N ASP A 45 -10.07 -5.41 3.72
CA ASP A 45 -10.27 -4.48 4.84
C ASP A 45 -9.73 -5.03 6.15
N VAL A 46 -9.79 -6.36 6.35
CA VAL A 46 -9.22 -7.02 7.53
C VAL A 46 -7.70 -6.95 7.50
N VAL A 47 -7.07 -7.26 6.36
CA VAL A 47 -5.61 -7.15 6.21
C VAL A 47 -5.15 -5.72 6.43
N LYS A 48 -5.89 -4.73 5.90
CA LYS A 48 -5.61 -3.32 6.09
C LYS A 48 -5.70 -2.90 7.56
N ALA A 49 -6.76 -3.30 8.27
CA ALA A 49 -6.94 -2.98 9.68
C ALA A 49 -5.82 -3.55 10.57
N MET A 50 -5.31 -4.75 10.26
CA MET A 50 -4.18 -5.32 10.99
C MET A 50 -2.89 -4.50 10.80
N LEU A 51 -2.62 -4.06 9.58
CA LEU A 51 -1.45 -3.23 9.26
C LEU A 51 -1.55 -1.81 9.84
N GLU A 52 -2.77 -1.27 9.98
CA GLU A 52 -2.98 0.03 10.64
C GLU A 52 -2.76 -0.03 12.15
N GLN A 53 -3.03 -1.19 12.78
CA GLN A 53 -2.75 -1.40 14.21
C GLN A 53 -1.26 -1.61 14.49
N ASP A 54 -0.58 -2.37 13.63
CA ASP A 54 0.85 -2.62 13.76
C ASP A 54 1.50 -2.71 12.37
N LEU A 55 2.24 -1.65 12.04
CA LEU A 55 2.95 -1.50 10.77
C LEU A 55 4.14 -2.45 10.63
N PHE A 56 4.57 -3.15 11.68
CA PHE A 56 5.72 -4.06 11.65
C PHE A 56 5.33 -5.53 11.44
N LEU A 57 4.04 -5.84 11.37
CA LEU A 57 3.56 -7.21 11.17
C LEU A 57 4.06 -7.80 9.86
N THR A 58 4.75 -8.92 9.96
CA THR A 58 5.20 -9.65 8.78
C THR A 58 4.04 -10.32 8.05
N THR A 59 4.21 -10.58 6.75
CA THR A 59 3.24 -11.32 5.96
C THR A 59 2.99 -12.74 6.49
N SER A 60 3.96 -13.34 7.19
CA SER A 60 3.82 -14.66 7.84
C SER A 60 2.90 -14.57 9.06
N GLU A 61 3.10 -13.59 9.94
CA GLU A 61 2.27 -13.42 11.14
C GLU A 61 0.81 -13.12 10.78
N ILE A 62 0.59 -12.29 9.76
CA ILE A 62 -0.77 -12.02 9.26
C ILE A 62 -1.39 -13.30 8.68
N ALA A 63 -0.61 -14.08 7.92
CA ALA A 63 -1.07 -15.34 7.34
C ALA A 63 -1.46 -16.37 8.41
N GLU A 64 -0.65 -16.50 9.47
CA GLU A 64 -0.96 -17.38 10.61
C GLU A 64 -2.24 -16.95 11.32
N ARG A 65 -2.39 -15.65 11.61
CA ARG A 65 -3.59 -15.10 12.28
C ARG A 65 -4.86 -15.28 11.43
N LEU A 66 -4.73 -15.23 10.11
CA LEU A 66 -5.84 -15.43 9.16
C LEU A 66 -5.95 -16.87 8.65
N ASN A 67 -5.19 -17.81 9.23
CA ASN A 67 -5.12 -19.22 8.83
C ASN A 67 -5.05 -19.40 7.30
N SER A 68 -4.15 -18.65 6.68
CA SER A 68 -4.03 -18.51 5.24
C SER A 68 -2.57 -18.65 4.80
N ALA A 69 -2.33 -18.81 3.50
CA ALA A 69 -0.97 -18.85 2.98
C ALA A 69 -0.38 -17.44 2.87
N GLN A 70 0.92 -17.30 3.18
CA GLN A 70 1.67 -16.03 3.10
C GLN A 70 1.58 -15.37 1.71
N GLN A 71 1.54 -16.17 0.64
CA GLN A 71 1.40 -15.69 -0.74
C GLN A 71 0.09 -14.91 -0.93
N ILE A 72 -1.01 -15.40 -0.34
CA ILE A 72 -2.34 -14.79 -0.43
C ILE A 72 -2.31 -13.41 0.23
N ILE A 73 -1.74 -13.31 1.43
CA ILE A 73 -1.57 -12.02 2.12
C ILE A 73 -0.72 -11.05 1.30
N SER A 74 0.35 -11.53 0.70
CA SER A 74 1.22 -10.69 -0.15
C SER A 74 0.46 -10.16 -1.37
N ASP A 75 -0.41 -10.96 -1.97
CA ASP A 75 -1.27 -10.55 -3.08
C ASP A 75 -2.32 -9.52 -2.64
N HIS A 76 -2.93 -9.70 -1.46
CA HIS A 76 -3.86 -8.74 -0.87
C HIS A 76 -3.18 -7.39 -0.55
N ILE A 77 -1.99 -7.39 0.06
CA ILE A 77 -1.21 -6.17 0.33
C ILE A 77 -0.94 -5.40 -0.97
N ARG A 78 -0.55 -6.11 -2.03
CA ARG A 78 -0.33 -5.51 -3.35
C ARG A 78 -1.62 -4.98 -3.97
N LYS A 79 -2.75 -5.68 -3.80
CA LYS A 79 -4.07 -5.25 -4.28
C LYS A 79 -4.56 -3.98 -3.58
N ILE A 80 -4.32 -3.85 -2.28
CA ILE A 80 -4.62 -2.64 -1.48
C ILE A 80 -3.72 -1.46 -1.90
N GLY A 81 -2.59 -1.73 -2.54
CA GLY A 81 -1.63 -0.72 -2.99
C GLY A 81 -0.58 -0.36 -1.93
N LEU A 82 -0.39 -1.21 -0.92
CA LEU A 82 0.64 -1.04 0.10
C LEU A 82 1.94 -1.72 -0.33
N VAL A 83 3.06 -1.14 0.08
CA VAL A 83 4.41 -1.65 -0.18
C VAL A 83 5.24 -1.53 1.08
N TRP A 84 5.96 -2.61 1.41
CA TRP A 84 6.89 -2.63 2.53
C TRP A 84 8.06 -1.67 2.30
N LYS A 85 8.31 -0.81 3.28
CA LYS A 85 9.44 0.11 3.30
C LYS A 85 10.18 -0.02 4.62
N TYR A 86 11.51 0.09 4.56
CA TYR A 86 12.31 0.15 5.76
C TYR A 86 12.04 1.44 6.53
N SER A 87 11.99 1.32 7.85
CA SER A 87 11.92 2.45 8.77
C SER A 87 13.17 3.32 8.64
N LYS A 88 13.01 4.63 8.84
CA LYS A 88 14.14 5.56 8.89
C LYS A 88 14.90 5.39 10.20
N TRP A 89 16.22 5.39 10.13
CA TRP A 89 17.05 5.38 11.33
C TRP A 89 16.89 6.70 12.10
N VAL A 90 16.61 6.60 13.40
CA VAL A 90 16.51 7.74 14.31
C VAL A 90 17.68 7.66 15.29
N PRO A 91 18.56 8.68 15.37
CA PRO A 91 19.80 8.59 16.14
C PRO A 91 19.63 8.33 17.63
N HIS A 92 18.55 8.84 18.23
CA HIS A 92 18.36 8.78 19.66
C HIS A 92 16.87 8.75 20.03
N GLU A 93 16.54 7.94 21.03
CA GLU A 93 15.23 7.94 21.68
C GLU A 93 15.14 9.11 22.65
N LEU A 94 14.27 10.07 22.33
CA LEU A 94 14.11 11.28 23.15
C LEU A 94 13.15 10.99 24.30
N ASN A 95 13.51 11.45 25.50
CA ASN A 95 12.57 11.47 26.62
C ASN A 95 11.50 12.58 26.43
N GLN A 96 10.39 12.48 27.18
CA GLN A 96 9.28 13.44 27.06
C GLN A 96 9.73 14.89 27.29
N LYS A 97 10.56 15.13 28.30
CA LYS A 97 11.09 16.47 28.61
C LYS A 97 11.88 17.07 27.44
N ASN A 98 12.70 16.27 26.76
CA ASN A 98 13.49 16.67 25.61
C ASN A 98 12.59 16.97 24.41
N LEU A 99 11.53 16.18 24.21
CA LEU A 99 10.52 16.46 23.19
C LEU A 99 9.83 17.80 23.43
N ASP A 100 9.33 18.02 24.65
CA ASP A 100 8.63 19.25 25.01
C ASP A 100 9.54 20.48 24.86
N ASN A 101 10.77 20.38 25.38
CA ASN A 101 11.78 21.43 25.24
C ASN A 101 12.06 21.75 23.77
N ARG A 102 12.22 20.74 22.92
CA ARG A 102 12.46 20.93 21.48
C ARG A 102 11.28 21.64 20.81
N VAL A 103 10.04 21.26 21.13
CA VAL A 103 8.84 21.92 20.58
C VAL A 103 8.79 23.39 21.00
N VAL A 104 9.02 23.69 22.28
CA VAL A 104 9.03 25.06 22.80
C VAL A 104 10.11 25.91 22.14
N ILE A 105 11.34 25.39 22.05
CA ILE A 105 12.46 26.12 21.42
C ILE A 105 12.17 26.36 19.94
N CYS A 106 11.77 25.32 19.19
CA CYS A 106 11.50 25.44 17.75
C CYS A 106 10.34 26.40 17.46
N THR A 107 9.26 26.35 18.23
CA THR A 107 8.11 27.26 18.04
C THR A 107 8.49 28.71 18.33
N SER A 108 9.25 28.95 19.40
CA SER A 108 9.79 30.29 19.73
C SER A 108 10.71 30.83 18.62
N LEU A 109 11.65 30.01 18.15
CA LEU A 109 12.55 30.39 17.05
C LEU A 109 11.78 30.66 15.74
N LEU A 110 10.75 29.86 15.45
CA LEU A 110 9.89 30.06 14.27
C LEU A 110 9.12 31.37 14.34
N VAL A 111 8.52 31.71 15.48
CA VAL A 111 7.81 32.98 15.70
C VAL A 111 8.77 34.15 15.56
N ARG A 112 9.94 34.07 16.21
CA ARG A 112 10.97 35.09 16.10
C ARG A 112 11.40 35.30 14.64
N ASN A 113 11.65 34.23 13.90
CA ASN A 113 12.10 34.30 12.50
C ASN A 113 11.04 34.93 11.57
N LYS A 114 9.75 34.81 11.91
CA LYS A 114 8.67 35.49 11.16
C LYS A 114 8.63 37.00 11.43
N ILE A 115 9.01 37.43 12.63
CA ILE A 115 9.02 38.85 13.03
C ILE A 115 10.29 39.52 12.50
N GLU A 116 11.44 38.92 12.78
CA GLU A 116 12.75 39.37 12.30
C GLU A 116 13.53 38.16 11.77
N PRO A 117 13.59 37.99 10.43
CA PRO A 117 14.36 36.90 9.83
C PRO A 117 15.84 37.01 10.21
N PHE A 118 16.38 35.96 10.84
CA PHE A 118 17.75 35.97 11.37
C PHE A 118 18.65 34.90 10.78
N LEU A 119 18.13 34.04 9.89
CA LEU A 119 18.90 32.94 9.28
C LEU A 119 20.12 33.43 8.49
N ASN A 120 20.02 34.59 7.83
CA ASN A 120 21.14 35.19 7.08
C ASN A 120 22.27 35.74 7.95
N ARG A 121 22.05 35.87 9.27
CA ARG A 121 23.05 36.32 10.25
C ARG A 121 23.55 35.17 11.13
N MET A 122 23.01 33.96 10.95
CA MET A 122 23.37 32.79 11.76
C MET A 122 24.71 32.20 11.31
N ILE A 123 25.58 31.92 12.27
CA ILE A 123 26.83 31.18 12.09
C ILE A 123 26.74 29.93 12.97
N THR A 124 27.02 28.75 12.40
CA THR A 124 26.94 27.47 13.10
C THR A 124 28.20 26.67 12.84
N GLY A 125 28.81 26.11 13.87
CA GLY A 125 29.90 25.14 13.73
C GLY A 125 29.52 23.82 14.36
N ASP A 126 29.99 22.72 13.78
CA ASP A 126 29.88 21.37 14.35
C ASP A 126 31.22 20.64 14.20
N GLU A 127 31.53 19.82 15.19
CA GLU A 127 32.74 18.98 15.18
C GLU A 127 32.38 17.62 14.61
N ASN A 128 33.05 17.22 13.54
CA ASN A 128 32.86 15.91 12.93
C ASN A 128 34.18 15.12 12.93
N MET A 129 34.05 13.80 12.83
CA MET A 129 35.19 12.91 12.71
C MET A 129 35.19 12.31 11.32
N GLU A 130 36.25 12.56 10.56
CA GLU A 130 36.46 11.98 9.24
C GLU A 130 37.71 11.08 9.27
N ASN A 131 37.54 9.81 8.95
CA ASN A 131 38.61 8.81 8.90
C ASN A 131 39.48 8.73 10.18
N GLY A 132 38.88 9.01 11.35
CA GLY A 132 39.58 8.97 12.65
C GLY A 132 40.37 10.24 13.02
N LEU A 133 40.25 11.32 12.23
CA LEU A 133 40.78 12.64 12.56
C LEU A 133 39.63 13.60 12.89
N HIS A 134 39.86 14.48 13.87
CA HIS A 134 38.93 15.56 14.19
C HIS A 134 39.02 16.66 13.15
N THR A 135 37.87 17.03 12.58
CA THR A 135 37.72 18.12 11.64
C THR A 135 36.66 19.09 12.15
N THR A 136 36.87 20.40 11.95
CA THR A 136 35.91 21.44 12.35
C THR A 136 35.35 22.08 11.10
N THR A 137 34.02 22.08 10.96
CA THR A 137 33.34 22.78 9.86
C THR A 137 32.71 24.07 10.41
N LEU A 138 33.00 25.20 9.76
CA LEU A 138 32.45 26.53 10.06
C LEU A 138 31.28 26.89 9.15
#